data_AF-A0A7Y1XW25-F1
#
_entry.id   AF-A0A7Y1XW25-F1
#
_cell.length_a   1.000
_cell.length_b   1.000
_cell.length_c   1.000
_cell.angle_alpha   90.00
_cell.angle_beta   90.00
_cell.angle_gamma   90.00
#
_symmetry.space_group_name_H-M   'P 1'
#
loop_
_entity.id
_entity.type
_entity.pdbx_description
1 polymer ?
#
loop_
_entity_poly.entity_id
_entity_poly.type
_entity_poly.pdbx_seq_one_letter_code
_entity_poly.pdbx_strand_id
1 'polypeptide(L)' 'FHPLLYWTDKDIYQYRMAHDLPEHPLEQKGYFSIGCEPCTIRIDTSSGRDGRWFGMNKTECGLHLELKEGLR' A
#
# COMPACT_ATOMS: atom_id res chain seq x y z
N PHE A 1 -15.29 -8.39 -0.61
CA PHE A 1 -15.23 -8.43 -2.09
C PHE A 1 -14.02 -7.65 -2.53
N HIS A 2 -13.14 -8.24 -3.35
CA HIS A 2 -11.87 -7.62 -3.78
C HIS A 2 -11.79 -7.62 -5.33
N PRO A 3 -12.25 -6.57 -6.02
CA PRO A 3 -12.38 -6.57 -7.49
C PRO A 3 -11.04 -6.60 -8.23
N LEU A 4 -9.95 -6.19 -7.57
CA LEU A 4 -8.61 -6.13 -8.13
C LEU A 4 -7.71 -7.28 -7.62
N LEU A 5 -8.30 -8.34 -7.03
CA LEU A 5 -7.53 -9.42 -6.38
C LEU A 5 -6.52 -10.11 -7.32
N TYR A 6 -6.86 -10.23 -8.60
CA TYR A 6 -6.03 -10.90 -9.60
C TYR A 6 -5.17 -9.94 -10.42
N TRP A 7 -5.22 -8.65 -10.13
CA TRP A 7 -4.41 -7.67 -10.85
C TRP A 7 -2.97 -7.73 -10.37
N THR A 8 -2.05 -7.64 -11.33
CA THR A 8 -0.62 -7.47 -11.10
C THR A 8 -0.26 -5.98 -11.07
N ASP A 9 0.94 -5.65 -10.59
CA ASP A 9 1.48 -4.28 -10.65
C ASP A 9 1.48 -3.73 -12.09
N LYS A 10 1.70 -4.62 -13.08
CA LYS A 10 1.64 -4.27 -14.50
C LYS A 10 0.23 -3.89 -14.92
N ASP A 11 -0.79 -4.61 -14.47
CA ASP A 11 -2.19 -4.30 -14.81
C ASP A 11 -2.60 -2.94 -14.24
N ILE A 12 -2.20 -2.64 -13.00
CA ILE A 12 -2.42 -1.32 -12.37
C ILE A 12 -1.73 -0.22 -13.18
N TYR A 13 -0.47 -0.41 -13.57
CA TYR A 13 0.26 0.56 -14.38
C TYR A 13 -0.42 0.83 -15.72
N GLN A 14 -0.80 -0.23 -16.46
CA GLN A 14 -1.46 -0.09 -17.77
C GLN A 14 -2.80 0.64 -17.64
N TYR A 15 -3.59 0.32 -16.61
CA TYR A 15 -4.87 0.98 -16.37
C TYR A 15 -4.70 2.47 -16.04
N ARG A 16 -3.72 2.83 -15.20
CA ARG A 16 -3.42 4.23 -14.90
C ARG A 16 -3.09 5.03 -16.16
N MET A 17 -2.27 4.45 -17.05
CA MET A 17 -1.89 5.11 -18.31
C MET A 17 -3.07 5.23 -19.28
N ALA A 18 -3.89 4.19 -19.42
CA ALA A 18 -5.04 4.19 -20.33
C ALA A 18 -6.11 5.22 -19.93
N HIS A 19 -6.18 5.58 -18.65
CA HIS A 19 -7.20 6.47 -18.08
C HIS A 19 -6.66 7.81 -17.58
N ASP A 20 -5.40 8.13 -17.86
CA ASP A 20 -4.73 9.37 -17.43
C ASP A 20 -4.89 9.65 -15.93
N LEU A 21 -4.72 8.60 -15.10
CA LEU A 21 -4.85 8.72 -13.66
C LEU A 21 -3.57 9.32 -13.05
N PRO A 22 -3.68 10.34 -12.19
CA PRO A 22 -2.52 10.98 -11.59
C PRO A 22 -1.78 10.03 -10.63
N GLU A 23 -0.46 10.19 -10.54
CA GLU A 23 0.36 9.49 -9.56
C GLU A 23 0.29 10.15 -8.19
N HIS A 24 0.49 9.37 -7.12
CA HIS A 24 0.68 9.97 -5.82
C HIS A 24 2.07 10.66 -5.75
N PRO A 25 2.19 11.92 -5.31
CA PRO A 25 3.46 12.66 -5.30
C PRO A 25 4.61 12.03 -4.49
N LEU A 26 4.28 11.06 -3.62
CA LEU A 26 5.26 10.33 -2.82
C LEU A 26 5.83 9.10 -3.53
N GLU A 27 5.18 8.59 -4.59
CA GLU A 27 5.73 7.49 -5.40
C GLU A 27 7.10 7.88 -5.96
N GLN A 28 7.21 9.09 -6.53
CA GLN A 28 8.46 9.67 -7.05
C GLN A 28 9.53 9.90 -5.97
N LYS A 29 9.14 9.88 -4.70
CA LYS A 29 10.05 10.01 -3.55
C LYS A 29 10.48 8.65 -2.98
N GLY A 30 10.06 7.53 -3.58
CA GLY A 30 10.41 6.17 -3.17
C GLY A 30 9.40 5.50 -2.21
N TYR A 31 8.17 6.02 -2.11
CA TYR A 31 7.11 5.40 -1.30
C TYR A 31 6.16 4.57 -2.17
N PHE A 32 6.43 3.27 -2.28
CA PHE A 32 5.65 2.36 -3.14
C PHE A 32 4.39 1.77 -2.48
N SER A 33 4.31 1.77 -1.15
CA SER A 33 3.09 1.48 -0.39
C SER A 33 2.91 2.53 0.68
N ILE A 34 1.84 3.31 0.61
CA ILE A 34 1.64 4.49 1.45
C ILE A 34 0.59 4.18 2.54
N GLY A 35 0.92 4.50 3.79
CA GLY A 35 0.01 4.43 4.93
C GLY A 35 0.16 5.67 5.83
N CYS A 36 0.01 5.51 7.14
CA CYS A 36 0.28 6.58 8.09
C CYS A 36 1.78 6.92 8.13
N GLU A 37 2.08 8.20 8.35
CA GLU A 37 3.45 8.74 8.41
C GLU A 37 4.39 7.97 9.35
N PRO A 38 4.04 7.62 10.61
CA PRO A 38 5.01 7.02 11.54
C PRO A 38 5.42 5.59 11.19
N CYS A 39 4.72 4.93 10.27
CA CYS A 39 4.92 3.52 9.94
C CYS A 39 5.12 3.24 8.45
N THR A 40 5.42 4.28 7.67
CA THR A 40 5.67 4.20 6.23
C THR A 40 7.02 4.83 5.92
N ILE A 41 7.94 4.04 5.36
CA ILE A 41 9.27 4.52 4.95
C ILE A 41 9.47 4.38 3.45
N ARG A 42 10.47 5.12 2.95
CA ARG A 42 11.00 4.94 1.59
C ARG A 42 11.78 3.64 1.55
N ILE A 43 11.74 2.97 0.42
CA ILE A 43 12.55 1.78 0.15
C ILE A 43 13.22 1.94 -1.22
N ASP A 44 14.44 1.42 -1.36
CA ASP A 44 15.20 1.53 -2.61
C ASP A 44 14.71 0.52 -3.67
N THR A 45 14.02 -0.54 -3.23
CA THR A 45 13.45 -1.57 -4.10
C THR A 45 11.97 -1.28 -4.37
N SER A 46 11.57 -1.21 -5.62
CA SER A 46 10.20 -0.84 -6.04
C SER A 46 9.15 -1.94 -5.88
N SER A 47 9.34 -2.90 -4.98
CA SER A 47 8.46 -4.08 -4.91
C SER A 47 7.72 -4.19 -3.58
N GLY A 48 6.39 -4.15 -3.66
CA GLY A 48 5.49 -4.57 -2.59
C GLY A 48 5.31 -3.57 -1.45
N ARG A 49 5.09 -4.12 -0.25
CA ARG A 49 4.67 -3.38 0.95
C ARG A 49 5.75 -3.33 2.03
N ASP A 50 7.01 -3.61 1.70
CA ASP A 50 8.09 -3.71 2.70
C ASP A 50 8.41 -2.39 3.41
N GLY A 51 8.07 -1.25 2.81
CA GLY A 51 8.15 0.05 3.47
C GLY A 51 7.08 0.26 4.55
N ARG A 52 6.13 -0.66 4.72
CA ARG A 52 5.13 -0.65 5.79
C ARG A 52 5.69 -1.35 7.02
N TRP A 53 5.14 -1.02 8.19
CA TRP A 53 5.51 -1.64 9.48
C TRP A 53 6.92 -1.28 9.99
N PHE A 54 7.47 -0.14 9.59
CA PHE A 54 8.70 0.35 10.21
C PHE A 54 8.54 0.46 11.73
N GLY A 55 9.42 -0.21 12.49
CA GLY A 55 9.35 -0.27 13.95
C GLY A 55 8.21 -1.15 14.51
N MET A 56 7.53 -1.95 13.67
CA MET A 56 6.41 -2.80 14.06
C MET A 56 6.53 -4.21 13.47
N ASN A 57 5.69 -5.14 13.94
CA ASN A 57 5.53 -6.44 13.30
C ASN A 57 4.83 -6.29 11.95
N LYS A 58 5.17 -7.15 10.98
CA LYS A 58 4.52 -7.23 9.65
C LYS A 58 3.09 -7.81 9.76
N THR A 59 2.19 -7.07 10.40
CA THR A 59 0.79 -7.47 10.67
C THR A 59 -0.18 -6.53 9.97
N GLU A 60 -1.23 -7.05 9.35
CA GLU A 60 -2.22 -6.19 8.69
C GLU A 60 -2.82 -5.14 9.63
N CYS A 61 -3.09 -3.96 9.07
CA CYS A 61 -3.73 -2.88 9.79
C CYS A 61 -5.16 -3.29 10.23
N GLY A 62 -5.66 -2.71 11.31
CA GLY A 62 -7.01 -2.97 11.83
C GLY A 62 -8.15 -2.72 10.81
N LEU A 63 -7.89 -2.03 9.70
CA LEU A 63 -8.81 -1.90 8.57
C LEU A 63 -9.12 -3.23 7.86
N HIS A 64 -8.23 -4.22 7.98
CA HIS A 64 -8.34 -5.53 7.33
C HIS A 64 -8.63 -6.66 8.32
N LEU A 65 -8.58 -6.37 9.61
CA LEU A 65 -8.88 -7.33 10.67
C LEU A 65 -10.37 -7.25 11.01
N GLU A 66 -10.96 -8.38 11.37
CA GLU A 66 -12.25 -8.34 12.05
C GLU A 66 -12.08 -7.56 13.36
N LEU A 67 -12.95 -6.59 13.58
CA LEU A 67 -13.03 -5.90 14.86
C LEU A 67 -13.36 -6.95 15.92
N LYS A 68 -12.40 -7.24 16.81
CA LYS A 68 -12.70 -8.02 18.00
C LYS A 68 -13.57 -7.17 18.91
N GLU A 69 -14.80 -7.62 19.14
CA GLU A 69 -15.69 -7.06 20.16
C GLU A 69 -14.91 -6.86 21.48
N GLY A 70 -14.83 -5.61 21.97
CA GLY A 70 -14.33 -5.31 23.31
C GLY A 70 -12.96 -4.64 23.45
N LEU A 71 -12.22 -4.35 22.37
CA LEU A 71 -11.03 -3.47 22.44
C LEU A 71 -11.41 -2.03 22.09
N ARG A 72 -11.74 -1.25 23.12
CA ARG A 72 -11.78 0.22 23.07
C ARG A 72 -10.68 0.78 23.94
#